data_AF-A0A1C4BKM0-F1
#
_entry.id   AF-A0A1C4BKM0-F1
#
_cell.length_a   1.000
_cell.length_b   1.000
_cell.length_c   1.000
_cell.angle_alpha   90.00
_cell.angle_beta   90.00
_cell.angle_gamma   90.00
#
_symmetry.space_group_name_H-M   'P 1'
#
loop_
_entity.id
_entity.type
_entity.pdbx_description
1 polymer ?
#
loop_
_entity_poly.entity_id
_entity_poly.type
_entity_poly.pdbx_seq_one_letter_code
_entity_poly.pdbx_strand_id
1 'polypeptide(L)' 'MFKKLLFSLPDVLLVCIVIYLTYATTLSFGQTLVILIAIGIIGGLVIRICKDVFTYIRWTMKQRKS' A
#
# COMPACT_ATOMS: atom_id res chain seq x y z
N MET A 1 -3.73 17.23 14.15
CA MET A 1 -2.74 16.86 13.10
C MET A 1 -3.30 15.84 12.11
N PHE A 2 -3.86 14.71 12.58
CA PHE A 2 -4.47 13.67 11.73
C PHE A 2 -5.57 14.17 10.77
N LYS A 3 -6.45 15.08 11.20
CA LYS A 3 -7.51 15.66 10.34
C LYS A 3 -6.96 16.43 9.12
N LYS A 4 -5.85 17.17 9.28
CA LYS A 4 -5.19 17.87 8.16
C LYS A 4 -4.55 16.86 7.21
N LEU A 5 -3.90 15.82 7.74
CA LEU A 5 -3.31 14.75 6.93
C LEU A 5 -4.38 13.97 6.15
N LEU A 6 -5.52 13.66 6.75
CA LEU A 6 -6.64 12.99 6.09
C LEU A 6 -7.24 13.82 4.96
N PHE A 7 -7.29 15.14 5.13
CA PHE A 7 -7.85 16.06 4.14
C PHE A 7 -6.91 16.30 2.97
N SER A 8 -5.59 16.29 3.21
CA SER A 8 -4.56 16.39 2.15
C SER A 8 -4.22 15.06 1.50
N LEU A 9 -4.61 13.94 2.10
CA LEU A 9 -4.42 12.58 1.56
C LEU A 9 -4.97 12.42 0.14
N PRO A 10 -6.21 12.82 -0.19
CA PRO A 10 -6.75 12.67 -1.55
C PRO A 10 -5.96 13.46 -2.60
N ASP A 11 -5.58 14.71 -2.33
CA ASP A 11 -4.79 15.52 -3.25
C ASP A 11 -3.39 14.94 -3.49
N VAL A 12 -2.72 14.49 -2.43
CA VAL A 12 -1.40 13.86 -2.55
C VAL A 12 -1.48 12.54 -3.30
N LEU A 13 -2.50 11.71 -3.03
CA LEU A 13 -2.75 10.49 -3.81
C LEU A 13 -3.02 10.79 -5.28
N LEU A 14 -3.81 11.83 -5.56
CA LEU A 14 -4.11 12.24 -6.94
C LEU A 14 -2.83 12.62 -7.69
N VAL A 15 -1.95 13.41 -7.08
CA VAL A 15 -0.65 13.77 -7.68
C VAL A 15 0.21 12.52 -7.90
N CYS A 16 0.28 11.60 -6.95
CA CYS A 16 0.99 10.34 -7.12
C CYS A 16 0.41 9.49 -8.27
N ILE A 17 -0.92 9.43 -8.40
CA ILE A 17 -1.60 8.70 -9.48
C ILE A 17 -1.29 9.35 -10.82
N VAL A 18 -1.34 10.68 -10.93
CA VAL A 18 -1.03 11.41 -12.17
C VAL A 18 0.43 11.16 -12.59
N ILE A 19 1.38 11.29 -11.66
CA ILE A 19 2.80 11.01 -11.93
C ILE A 19 3.00 9.55 -12.35
N TYR A 20 2.35 8.61 -11.65
CA TYR A 20 2.41 7.19 -12.00
C TYR A 20 1.83 6.93 -13.39
N LEU A 21 0.71 7.58 -13.75
CA LEU A 21 0.07 7.40 -15.05
C LEU A 21 0.95 7.95 -16.16
N THR A 22 1.50 9.16 -15.99
CA THR A 22 2.45 9.75 -16.95
C THR A 22 3.66 8.84 -17.12
N TYR A 23 4.25 8.36 -16.02
CA TYR A 23 5.38 7.44 -16.06
C TYR A 23 5.01 6.13 -16.75
N ALA A 24 3.87 5.53 -16.40
CA ALA A 24 3.36 4.29 -17.01
C ALA A 24 3.11 4.43 -18.52
N THR A 25 2.62 5.57 -19.00
CA THR A 25 2.41 5.82 -20.44
C THR A 25 3.70 5.99 -21.23
N THR A 26 4.81 6.33 -20.55
CA THR A 26 6.14 6.48 -21.18
C THR A 26 7.01 5.22 -21.11
N LEU A 27 6.60 4.21 -20.34
CA LEU A 27 7.39 3.00 -20.14
C LEU A 27 7.23 2.02 -21.30
N SER A 28 8.34 1.36 -21.67
CA SER A 28 8.30 0.28 -22.64
C SER A 28 7.56 -0.93 -22.07
N PHE A 29 7.03 -1.79 -22.96
CA PHE A 29 6.31 -3.01 -22.58
C PHE A 29 7.08 -3.87 -21.55
N GLY A 30 8.40 -4.00 -21.72
CA GLY A 30 9.23 -4.76 -20.79
C GLY A 30 9.30 -4.13 -19.39
N GLN A 31 9.37 -2.80 -19.30
CA GLN A 31 9.43 -2.12 -18.01
C GLN A 31 8.08 -2.17 -17.28
N THR A 32 6.97 -2.03 -18.00
CA THR A 32 5.61 -2.19 -17.44
C THR A 32 5.40 -3.60 -16.89
N LEU A 33 5.89 -4.63 -17.59
CA LEU A 33 5.82 -6.03 -17.15
C LEU A 33 6.58 -6.24 -15.83
N VAL A 34 7.81 -5.70 -15.72
CA VAL A 34 8.64 -5.82 -14.52
C VAL A 34 7.99 -5.14 -13.31
N ILE A 35 7.43 -3.94 -13.51
CA ILE A 35 6.75 -3.20 -12.44
C ILE A 35 5.50 -3.96 -11.96
N LEU A 36 4.71 -4.52 -12.88
CA LEU A 36 3.52 -5.30 -12.52
C LEU A 36 3.89 -6.52 -11.66
N ILE A 37 4.93 -7.25 -12.04
CA ILE A 37 5.42 -8.42 -11.28
C ILE A 37 5.94 -7.98 -9.90
N ALA A 38 6.71 -6.90 -9.83
CA ALA A 38 7.25 -6.37 -8.59
C ALA A 38 6.14 -5.95 -7.61
N ILE A 39 5.12 -5.24 -8.09
CA ILE A 39 3.95 -4.84 -7.28
C ILE A 39 3.19 -6.08 -6.79
N GLY A 40 3.02 -7.11 -7.63
CA GLY A 40 2.38 -8.37 -7.23
C GLY A 40 3.10 -9.07 -6.06
N ILE A 41 4.43 -9.13 -6.11
CA ILE A 41 5.25 -9.75 -5.06
C ILE A 41 5.17 -8.93 -3.76
N ILE A 42 5.37 -7.61 -3.85
CA ILE A 42 5.32 -6.72 -2.69
C ILE A 42 3.93 -6.73 -2.06
N GLY A 43 2.87 -6.64 -2.87
CA GLY A 43 1.48 -6.68 -2.42
C GLY A 43 1.15 -7.97 -1.67
N GLY A 44 1.57 -9.13 -2.21
CA GLY A 44 1.37 -10.41 -1.55
C GLY A 44 2.09 -10.51 -0.19
N LEU A 45 3.31 -9.97 -0.11
CA LEU A 45 4.09 -9.94 1.14
C LEU A 45 3.42 -9.04 2.18
N VAL A 46 2.98 -7.84 1.78
CA VAL A 46 2.30 -6.87 2.66
C VAL A 46 1.00 -7.46 3.22
N ILE A 47 0.18 -8.12 2.40
CA ILE A 47 -1.07 -8.75 2.87
C ILE A 47 -0.78 -9.81 3.95
N ARG A 48 0.27 -10.61 3.74
CA ARG A 48 0.64 -11.68 4.68
C ARG A 48 1.09 -11.10 6.01
N ILE A 49 1.97 -10.10 5.99
CA ILE A 49 2.43 -9.38 7.20
C ILE A 49 1.24 -8.71 7.90
N CYS A 50 0.37 -8.01 7.17
CA CYS A 50 -0.82 -7.39 7.76
C CYS A 50 -1.70 -8.42 8.48
N LYS A 51 -1.89 -9.61 7.90
CA LYS A 51 -2.69 -10.67 8.53
C LYS A 51 -2.04 -11.20 9.82
N ASP A 52 -0.73 -11.41 9.80
CA ASP A 52 0.04 -11.83 10.98
C ASP A 52 -0.01 -10.78 12.10
N VAL A 53 0.25 -9.51 11.76
CA VAL A 53 0.17 -8.39 12.69
C VAL A 53 -1.23 -8.27 13.29
N PHE A 54 -2.28 -8.38 12.46
CA PHE A 54 -3.65 -8.29 12.96
C PHE A 54 -4.00 -9.46 13.89
N THR A 55 -3.51 -10.65 13.57
CA THR A 55 -3.66 -11.84 14.41
C THR A 55 -2.96 -11.65 15.76
N TYR A 56 -1.74 -11.10 15.75
CA TYR A 56 -0.99 -10.77 16.94
C TYR A 56 -1.69 -9.71 17.80
N ILE A 57 -2.15 -8.60 17.20
CA ILE A 57 -2.92 -7.56 17.91
C ILE A 57 -4.18 -8.16 18.54
N ARG A 58 -4.91 -9.00 17.79
CA ARG A 58 -6.11 -9.67 18.32
C ARG A 58 -5.78 -10.58 19.50
N TRP A 59 -4.67 -11.30 19.44
CA TRP A 59 -4.22 -12.17 20.53
C TRP A 59 -3.82 -11.38 21.78
N THR A 60 -3.02 -10.32 21.62
CA THR A 60 -2.61 -9.43 22.73
C THR A 60 -3.80 -8.74 23.40
N MET A 61 -4.80 -8.30 22.63
CA MET A 61 -6.05 -7.75 23.18
C MET A 61 -6.86 -8.79 23.97
N LYS A 62 -6.83 -10.06 23.55
CA LYS A 62 -7.54 -11.15 24.23
C LYS A 62 -6.88 -11.49 25.57
N GLN A 63 -5.55 -11.48 25.61
CA GLN A 63 -4.77 -11.68 26.85
C GLN A 63 -4.98 -10.56 27.87
N ARG A 64 -5.08 -9.30 27.42
CA ARG A 64 -5.26 -8.14 28.31
C ARG A 64 -6.64 -8.07 29.00
N LYS A 65 -7.59 -8.91 28.58
CA LYS A 65 -8.94 -9.01 29.15
C LYS A 65 -9.12 -10.21 30.11
N SER A 66 -8.12 -11.07 30.22
CA SER A 66 -8.06 -12.14 31.23
C SER A 66 -7.25 -11.69 32.44
#